data_AF-A0A0N1BUE4-F1
#
_entry.id   AF-A0A0N1BUE4-F1
#
_cell.length_a   1.000
_cell.length_b   1.000
_cell.length_c   1.000
_cell.angle_alpha   90.00
_cell.angle_beta   90.00
_cell.angle_gamma   90.00
#
_symmetry.space_group_name_H-M   'P 1'
#
loop_
_entity.id
_entity.type
_entity.pdbx_description
1 polymer ?
#
loop_
_entity_poly.entity_id
_entity_poly.type
_entity_poly.pdbx_seq_one_letter_code
_entity_poly.pdbx_strand_id
1 'polypeptide(L)'
;MAVRYDADTIRRVKAAAPVQDLIRPHVDLLLAGADGVMAGQCKRRQGAPERACGFRVVPATGQWRCATCSGPADKDVLDFIQMFRGVNFTQAVAVVADAGGVRLPGAAPAGSLL
;
A
#
# COMPACT_ATOMS: atom_id res chain seq x y z
N MET A 1 -10.97 -8.23 -21.09
CA MET A 1 -9.61 -7.82 -21.51
C MET A 1 -8.72 -7.77 -20.27
N ALA A 2 -7.56 -8.44 -20.29
CA ALA A 2 -6.59 -8.35 -19.20
C ALA A 2 -5.70 -7.12 -19.43
N VAL A 3 -5.84 -6.09 -18.59
CA VAL A 3 -4.98 -4.90 -18.65
C VAL A 3 -3.62 -5.26 -18.06
N ARG A 4 -2.56 -4.95 -18.80
CA ARG A 4 -1.17 -5.12 -18.39
C ARG A 4 -0.48 -3.77 -18.43
N TYR A 5 0.16 -3.41 -17.33
CA TYR A 5 0.97 -2.20 -17.24
C TYR A 5 2.44 -2.58 -17.41
N ASP A 6 3.19 -1.75 -18.14
CA ASP A 6 4.63 -1.91 -18.23
C ASP A 6 5.32 -1.52 -16.90
N ALA A 7 6.59 -1.90 -16.76
CA ALA A 7 7.36 -1.68 -15.54
C ALA A 7 7.56 -0.19 -15.20
N ASP A 8 7.66 0.69 -16.20
CA ASP A 8 7.82 2.13 -15.98
C ASP A 8 6.53 2.74 -15.45
N THR A 9 5.37 2.36 -16.00
CA THR A 9 4.06 2.74 -15.47
C THR A 9 3.92 2.33 -14.00
N ILE A 10 4.25 1.07 -13.66
CA ILE A 10 4.16 0.58 -12.28
C ILE A 10 5.10 1.37 -11.36
N ARG A 11 6.33 1.64 -11.80
CA ARG A 11 7.31 2.42 -11.03
C ARG A 11 6.81 3.84 -10.75
N ARG A 12 6.24 4.53 -11.75
CA ARG A 12 5.68 5.88 -11.59
C ARG A 12 4.53 5.90 -10.60
N VAL A 13 3.62 4.93 -10.69
CA VAL A 13 2.48 4.80 -9.77
C VAL A 13 2.96 4.63 -8.33
N LYS A 14 3.91 3.73 -8.09
CA LYS A 14 4.46 3.51 -6.74
C LYS A 14 5.20 4.73 -6.18
N ALA A 15 5.87 5.49 -7.03
CA ALA A 15 6.59 6.70 -6.62
C ALA A 15 5.65 7.88 -6.31
N ALA A 16 4.52 7.98 -7.02
CA ALA A 16 3.58 9.09 -6.87
C ALA A 16 2.70 8.98 -5.62
N ALA A 17 2.46 7.75 -5.13
CA ALA A 17 1.71 7.49 -3.91
C ALA A 17 2.55 6.61 -2.97
N PRO A 18 3.44 7.22 -2.16
CA PRO A 18 4.36 6.47 -1.34
C PRO A 18 3.63 5.69 -0.24
N VAL A 19 4.18 4.52 0.08
CA VAL A 19 3.50 3.48 0.85
C VAL A 19 3.03 3.96 2.24
N GLN A 20 3.80 4.80 2.92
CA GLN A 20 3.45 5.30 4.24
C GLN A 20 2.19 6.18 4.20
N ASP A 21 1.97 6.94 3.14
CA ASP A 21 0.84 7.87 3.04
C ASP A 21 -0.46 7.12 2.80
N LEU A 22 -0.40 6.00 2.07
CA LEU A 22 -1.55 5.11 1.88
C LEU A 22 -1.82 4.20 3.08
N ILE A 23 -0.83 3.96 3.95
CA ILE A 23 -1.00 3.14 5.15
C ILE A 23 -1.48 3.96 6.35
N ARG A 24 -1.02 5.20 6.53
CA ARG A 24 -1.36 6.09 7.65
C ARG A 24 -2.88 6.18 7.96
N PRO A 25 -3.79 6.21 6.96
CA PRO A 25 -5.24 6.23 7.23
C PRO A 25 -5.77 4.94 7.88
N HIS A 26 -5.02 3.85 7.80
CA HIS A 26 -5.45 2.51 8.23
C HIS A 26 -4.66 1.99 9.44
N VAL A 27 -3.47 2.54 9.68
CA VAL A 27 -2.56 2.15 10.74
C VAL A 27 -2.02 3.43 11.37
N ASP A 28 -2.14 3.54 12.70
CA ASP A 28 -1.51 4.64 13.45
C ASP A 28 0.01 4.45 13.43
N LEU A 29 0.66 5.00 12.40
CA LEU A 29 2.10 4.91 12.21
C LEU A 29 2.81 6.01 13.03
N LEU A 30 3.74 5.58 13.86
CA LEU A 30 4.66 6.41 14.62
C LEU A 30 6.08 6.23 14.09
N LEU A 31 6.91 7.26 14.21
CA LEU A 31 8.33 7.14 13.89
C LEU A 31 8.99 6.14 14.86
N ALA A 32 9.79 5.23 14.32
CA ALA A 32 10.44 4.16 15.07
C ALA A 32 11.92 4.10 14.70
N GLY A 33 12.76 4.77 15.50
CA GLY A 33 14.20 4.85 15.29
C GLY A 33 14.64 6.07 14.48
N ALA A 34 15.93 6.12 14.12
CA ALA A 34 16.56 7.28 13.49
C ALA A 34 16.41 7.31 11.95
N ASP A 35 16.20 6.16 11.31
CA ASP A 35 16.29 6.01 9.85
C ASP A 35 14.98 6.30 9.09
N GLY A 36 14.07 7.07 9.68
CA GLY A 36 12.75 7.35 9.06
C GLY A 36 11.81 6.14 9.02
N VAL A 37 12.19 5.01 9.64
CA VAL A 37 11.35 3.82 9.78
C VAL A 37 10.12 4.17 10.60
N MET A 38 8.97 3.65 10.19
CA MET A 38 7.72 3.85 10.91
C MET A 38 7.20 2.52 11.43
N ALA A 39 6.65 2.52 12.63
CA ALA A 39 5.98 1.35 13.20
C ALA A 39 4.59 1.73 13.69
N GLY A 40 3.66 0.79 13.63
CA GLY A 40 2.30 1.02 14.10
C GLY A 40 1.56 -0.26 14.41
N GLN A 41 0.34 -0.12 14.89
CA GLN A 41 -0.52 -1.24 15.22
C GLN A 41 -1.52 -1.48 14.09
N CYS A 42 -1.44 -2.66 13.47
CA CYS A 42 -2.35 -3.05 12.40
C CYS A 42 -3.78 -3.24 12.94
N LYS A 43 -4.72 -2.38 12.55
CA LYS A 43 -6.14 -2.45 13.00
C LYS A 43 -6.96 -3.56 12.35
N ARG A 44 -6.38 -4.36 11.44
CA ARG A 44 -7.13 -5.35 10.64
C ARG A 44 -7.69 -6.55 11.42
N ARG A 45 -7.24 -6.80 12.66
CA ARG A 45 -7.79 -7.88 13.50
C ARG A 45 -8.51 -7.29 14.70
N GLN A 46 -9.84 -7.40 14.71
CA GLN A 46 -10.64 -7.29 15.92
C GLN A 46 -10.21 -8.40 16.88
N GLY A 47 -9.78 -8.06 18.11
CA GLY A 47 -9.50 -9.03 19.17
C GLY A 47 -8.07 -9.56 19.30
N ALA A 48 -7.06 -8.96 18.66
CA ALA A 48 -5.65 -9.23 19.03
C ALA A 48 -5.22 -8.39 20.24
N PRO A 49 -4.39 -8.91 21.16
CA PRO A 49 -3.91 -8.15 22.30
C PRO A 49 -3.12 -6.91 21.84
N GLU A 50 -3.43 -5.78 22.46
CA GLU A 50 -2.95 -4.42 22.14
C GLU A 50 -1.42 -4.28 22.03
N ARG A 51 -0.63 -5.24 22.51
CA ARG A 51 0.84 -5.13 22.59
C ARG A 51 1.62 -5.85 21.48
N ALA A 52 0.97 -6.57 20.55
CA ALA A 52 1.67 -7.57 19.73
C ALA A 52 1.43 -7.54 18.21
N CYS A 53 1.20 -6.37 17.59
CA CYS A 53 1.15 -6.28 16.13
C CYS A 53 2.24 -5.35 15.60
N GLY A 54 3.43 -5.92 15.34
CA GLY A 54 4.55 -5.23 14.69
C GLY A 54 4.25 -4.99 13.21
N PHE A 55 3.67 -3.83 12.89
CA PHE A 55 3.63 -3.30 11.54
C PHE A 55 4.81 -2.35 11.36
N ARG A 56 5.62 -2.55 10.31
CA ARG A 56 6.80 -1.75 10.00
C ARG A 56 6.70 -1.22 8.57
N VAL A 57 7.02 0.04 8.37
CA VAL A 57 7.18 0.69 7.07
C VAL A 57 8.58 1.25 6.97
N VAL A 58 9.21 1.06 5.81
CA VAL A 58 10.51 1.63 5.47
C VAL A 58 10.30 2.56 4.26
N PRO A 59 9.98 3.84 4.50
CA PRO A 59 9.65 4.79 3.43
C PRO A 59 10.73 4.87 2.34
N ALA A 60 12.01 4.82 2.74
CA ALA A 60 13.15 4.87 1.83
C ALA A 60 13.14 3.79 0.73
N THR A 61 12.54 2.63 1.00
CA THR A 61 12.43 1.53 0.02
C THR A 61 11.01 1.31 -0.47
N GLY A 62 10.03 2.06 0.04
CA GLY A 62 8.61 1.87 -0.28
C GLY A 62 8.06 0.52 0.22
N GLN A 63 8.75 -0.12 1.17
CA GLN A 63 8.40 -1.45 1.65
C GLN A 63 7.72 -1.41 3.01
N TRP A 64 6.90 -2.41 3.28
CA TRP A 64 6.29 -2.62 4.58
C TRP A 64 6.24 -4.12 4.92
N ARG A 65 6.14 -4.40 6.22
CA ARG A 65 6.00 -5.75 6.78
C ARG A 65 5.02 -5.74 7.94
N CYS A 66 4.24 -6.80 8.05
CA CYS A 66 3.37 -7.07 9.18
C CYS A 66 3.72 -8.46 9.70
N ALA A 67 4.17 -8.55 10.96
CA ALA A 67 4.67 -9.79 11.54
C ALA A 67 3.65 -10.96 11.54
N THR A 68 2.35 -10.63 11.48
CA THR A 68 1.25 -11.61 11.55
C THR A 68 0.49 -11.77 10.23
N CYS A 69 0.77 -10.94 9.23
CA CYS A 69 0.08 -10.99 7.95
C CYS A 69 0.79 -11.98 7.03
N SER A 70 0.07 -12.98 6.51
CA SER A 70 0.60 -13.94 5.54
C SER A 70 1.03 -13.26 4.24
N GLY A 71 2.03 -13.82 3.56
CA GLY A 71 2.56 -13.34 2.27
C GLY A 71 4.08 -13.10 2.32
N PRO A 72 4.66 -12.52 1.25
CA PRO A 72 6.10 -12.31 1.16
C PRO A 72 6.60 -11.37 2.26
N ALA A 73 7.88 -11.52 2.60
CA ALA A 73 8.49 -10.80 3.71
C ALA A 73 8.54 -9.29 3.43
N ASP A 74 8.81 -8.91 2.18
CA ASP A 74 8.85 -7.52 1.75
C ASP A 74 7.72 -7.25 0.77
N LYS A 75 6.86 -6.30 1.14
CA LYS A 75 5.64 -5.96 0.41
C LYS A 75 5.66 -4.50 0.03
N ASP A 76 5.12 -4.19 -1.13
CA ASP A 76 5.01 -2.82 -1.60
C ASP A 76 3.59 -2.26 -1.41
N VAL A 77 3.39 -1.02 -1.85
CA VAL A 77 2.10 -0.33 -1.73
C VAL A 77 0.96 -1.05 -2.48
N LEU A 78 1.23 -1.74 -3.58
CA LEU A 78 0.22 -2.51 -4.32
C LEU A 78 -0.17 -3.76 -3.55
N ASP A 79 0.78 -4.46 -2.92
CA ASP A 79 0.49 -5.58 -2.02
C ASP A 79 -0.41 -5.14 -0.86
N PHE A 80 -0.16 -3.95 -0.31
CA PHE A 80 -1.00 -3.39 0.74
C PHE A 80 -2.43 -3.18 0.26
N ILE A 81 -2.63 -2.53 -0.89
CA ILE A 81 -3.97 -2.27 -1.43
C ILE A 81 -4.69 -3.56 -1.83
N GLN A 82 -4.03 -4.50 -2.50
CA GLN A 82 -4.61 -5.80 -2.84
C GLN A 82 -5.13 -6.51 -1.58
N MET A 83 -4.31 -6.54 -0.52
CA MET A 83 -4.65 -7.21 0.72
C MET A 83 -5.70 -6.47 1.56
N PHE A 84 -5.63 -5.14 1.59
CA PHE A 84 -6.51 -4.32 2.43
C PHE A 84 -7.90 -4.16 1.80
N ARG A 85 -7.97 -4.02 0.47
CA ARG A 85 -9.23 -3.85 -0.28
C ARG A 85 -9.75 -5.14 -0.92
N GLY A 86 -9.01 -6.25 -0.87
CA GLY A 86 -9.40 -7.51 -1.50
C GLY A 86 -9.47 -7.44 -3.03
N VAL A 87 -8.62 -6.59 -3.63
CA VAL A 87 -8.60 -6.33 -5.08
C VAL A 87 -7.45 -7.03 -5.77
N ASN A 88 -7.56 -7.22 -7.08
CA ASN A 88 -6.45 -7.77 -7.87
C ASN A 88 -5.38 -6.70 -8.18
N PHE A 89 -4.25 -7.15 -8.75
CA PHE A 89 -3.12 -6.28 -9.09
C PHE A 89 -3.50 -5.07 -9.96
N THR A 90 -4.25 -5.28 -11.05
CA THR A 90 -4.64 -4.19 -11.96
C THR A 90 -5.51 -3.15 -11.26
N GLN A 91 -6.45 -3.60 -10.43
CA GLN A 91 -7.29 -2.72 -9.61
C GLN A 91 -6.47 -1.98 -8.56
N ALA A 92 -5.51 -2.64 -7.92
CA ALA A 92 -4.60 -1.97 -6.99
C ALA A 92 -3.77 -0.89 -7.66
N VAL A 93 -3.24 -1.14 -8.87
CA VAL A 93 -2.54 -0.13 -9.66
C VAL A 93 -3.45 1.06 -9.96
N ALA A 94 -4.71 0.84 -10.33
CA ALA A 94 -5.67 1.92 -10.56
C ALA A 94 -5.94 2.76 -9.30
N VAL A 95 -6.12 2.12 -8.15
CA VAL A 95 -6.33 2.81 -6.87
C VAL A 95 -5.11 3.64 -6.47
N VAL A 96 -3.90 3.10 -6.60
CA VAL A 96 -2.67 3.82 -6.24
C VAL A 96 -2.39 4.94 -7.24
N ALA A 97 -2.68 4.73 -8.52
CA ALA A 97 -2.52 5.76 -9.56
C ALA A 97 -3.46 6.95 -9.32
N ASP A 98 -4.73 6.67 -8.99
CA ASP A 98 -5.71 7.69 -8.61
C ASP A 98 -5.24 8.50 -7.40
N ALA A 99 -4.81 7.83 -6.33
CA ALA A 99 -4.29 8.48 -5.13
C ALA A 99 -3.03 9.32 -5.39
N GLY A 100 -2.19 8.93 -6.35
CA GLY A 100 -0.98 9.65 -6.75
C GLY A 100 -1.19 10.64 -7.91
N GLY A 101 -2.40 10.80 -8.44
CA GLY A 101 -2.68 11.65 -9.60
C GLY A 101 -2.01 11.20 -10.91
N VAL A 102 -1.66 9.92 -11.03
CA VAL A 102 -1.00 9.34 -12.22
C VAL A 102 -2.05 8.86 -13.22
N ARG A 103 -1.98 9.35 -14.46
CA ARG A 103 -2.81 8.80 -15.54
C ARG A 103 -2.25 7.47 -16.03
N LEU A 104 -3.10 6.45 -16.07
CA LEU A 104 -2.76 5.13 -16.58
C LEU A 104 -3.04 5.02 -18.08
N PRO A 105 -2.18 4.32 -18.85
CA PRO A 105 -2.43 4.06 -20.26
C PRO A 105 -3.65 3.13 -20.41
N GLY A 106 -4.59 3.52 -21.27
CA GLY A 106 -5.79 2.72 -21.55
C GLY A 106 -6.85 2.71 -20.43
N ALA A 107 -6.64 3.45 -19.34
CA ALA A 107 -7.71 3.69 -18.38
C ALA A 107 -8.72 4.67 -18.99
N ALA A 108 -9.92 4.18 -19.32
CA ALA A 108 -11.07 5.06 -19.46
C ALA A 108 -11.23 5.84 -18.14
N PRO A 109 -11.63 7.13 -18.16
CA PRO A 109 -11.82 7.89 -16.93
C PRO A 109 -12.79 7.11 -16.05
N ALA A 110 -12.31 6.66 -14.88
CA ALA A 110 -13.16 6.05 -13.88
C ALA A 110 -14.11 7.15 -13.40
N GLY A 111 -15.28 7.21 -14.02
CA GLY A 111 -16.36 8.05 -13.56
C GLY A 111 -16.61 7.76 -12.10
N SER A 112 -16.63 8.84 -11.33
CA SER A 112 -17.09 8.95 -9.95
C SER A 112 -18.07 7.84 -9.58
N LEU A 113 -17.60 6.84 -8.82
CA LEU A 113 -18.49 6.03 -8.01
C LEU A 113 -18.64 6.76 -6.68
N LEU A 114 -19.69 7.58 -6.65
CA LEU A 114 -20.37 8.10 -5.47
C LEU A 114 -20.87 6.95 -4.58
#